data_AF-A0AAV1W609-F1
#
_entry.id   AF-A0AAV1W609-F1
#
_cell.length_a   1.000
_cell.length_b   1.000
_cell.length_c   1.000
_cell.angle_alpha   90.00
_cell.angle_beta   90.00
_cell.angle_gamma   90.00
#
_symmetry.space_group_name_H-M   'P 1'
#
loop_
_entity.id
_entity.type
_entity.pdbx_description
1 polymer ?
#
loop_
_entity_poly.entity_id
_entity_poly.type
_entity_poly.pdbx_seq_one_letter_code
_entity_poly.pdbx_strand_id
1 'polypeptide(L)'
;MNFKSLEEFWAFYMNQHSKASTRRWHFVGTLFSILFLLCSVFISWWFLFIVPFVGYGCAWYSHFFVEGNVPATFGHPFWSFLCDFKMFGFMLTGQMDREIKRLGKRPVLQLF
;
A
#
# COMPACT_ATOMS: atom_id res chain seq x y z
N MET A 1 -3.40 -14.01 13.00
CA MET A 1 -2.28 -14.92 12.65
C MET A 1 -1.04 -14.37 13.34
N ASN A 2 -0.18 -15.23 13.91
CA ASN A 2 1.09 -14.77 14.50
C ASN A 2 2.18 -14.92 13.46
N PHE A 3 2.63 -13.81 12.90
CA PHE A 3 3.73 -13.79 11.94
C PHE A 3 5.07 -13.69 12.69
N LYS A 4 6.04 -14.50 12.30
CA LYS A 4 7.37 -14.55 12.96
C LYS A 4 8.41 -13.70 12.24
N SER A 5 8.12 -13.22 11.04
CA SER A 5 9.01 -12.35 10.27
C SER A 5 8.25 -11.43 9.31
N LEU A 6 8.86 -10.30 8.96
CA LEU A 6 8.31 -9.37 7.97
C LEU A 6 8.11 -10.05 6.60
N GLU A 7 8.93 -11.04 6.24
CA GLU A 7 8.82 -11.76 4.97
C GLU A 7 7.59 -12.67 4.92
N GLU A 8 7.26 -13.34 6.03
CA GLU A 8 6.04 -14.13 6.15
C GLU A 8 4.79 -13.24 6.03
N PHE A 9 4.81 -12.10 6.71
CA PHE A 9 3.73 -11.13 6.60
C PHE A 9 3.69 -10.45 5.23
N TRP A 10 4.82 -10.25 4.58
CA TRP A 10 4.85 -9.68 3.24
C TRP A 10 4.09 -10.55 2.24
N ALA A 11 4.24 -11.88 2.31
CA ALA A 11 3.46 -12.80 1.47
C ALA A 11 1.95 -12.70 1.74
N PHE A 12 1.56 -12.57 3.02
CA PHE A 12 0.17 -12.34 3.44
C PHE A 12 -0.35 -10.96 3.00
N TYR A 13 0.42 -9.89 3.19
CA TYR A 13 0.12 -8.53 2.80
C TYR A 13 -0.12 -8.45 1.30
N MET A 14 0.76 -9.05 0.51
CA MET A 14 0.58 -9.19 -0.94
C MET A 14 -0.63 -10.05 -1.33
N ASN A 15 -1.21 -10.82 -0.41
CA ASN A 15 -2.50 -11.50 -0.63
C ASN A 15 -3.67 -10.56 -0.45
N GLN A 16 -3.56 -9.64 0.51
CA GLN A 16 -4.55 -8.60 0.73
C GLN A 16 -4.50 -7.50 -0.34
N HIS A 17 -3.51 -7.54 -1.25
CA HIS A 17 -3.35 -6.61 -2.38
C HIS A 17 -3.17 -7.37 -3.69
N SER A 18 -4.00 -8.40 -3.90
CA SER A 18 -3.87 -9.31 -5.04
C SER A 18 -4.15 -8.59 -6.37
N LYS A 19 -5.09 -7.64 -6.37
CA LYS A 19 -5.47 -6.89 -7.57
C LYS A 19 -4.52 -5.72 -7.82
N ALA A 20 -4.17 -5.50 -9.09
CA ALA A 20 -3.33 -4.36 -9.50
C ALA A 20 -3.96 -3.02 -9.11
N SER A 21 -5.27 -2.89 -9.26
CA SER A 21 -6.01 -1.69 -8.87
C SER A 21 -5.87 -1.36 -7.39
N THR A 22 -5.93 -2.35 -6.49
CA THR A 22 -5.71 -2.15 -5.05
C THR A 22 -4.33 -1.56 -4.78
N ARG A 23 -3.28 -2.13 -5.40
CA ARG A 23 -1.91 -1.62 -5.29
C ARG A 23 -1.77 -0.19 -5.83
N ARG A 24 -2.41 0.11 -6.97
CA ARG A 24 -2.41 1.45 -7.58
C ARG A 24 -3.10 2.49 -6.68
N TRP A 25 -4.21 2.14 -6.02
CA TRP A 25 -4.86 3.04 -5.05
C TRP A 25 -3.98 3.35 -3.85
N HIS A 26 -3.31 2.34 -3.30
CA HIS A 26 -2.32 2.55 -2.24
C HIS A 26 -1.17 3.44 -2.70
N PHE A 27 -0.64 3.19 -3.90
CA PHE A 27 0.42 4.02 -4.47
C PHE A 27 0.02 5.49 -4.57
N VAL A 28 -1.18 5.77 -5.09
CA VAL A 28 -1.72 7.13 -5.21
C VAL A 28 -1.92 7.76 -3.83
N GLY A 29 -2.51 7.03 -2.89
CA GLY A 29 -2.69 7.49 -1.51
C GLY A 29 -1.37 7.85 -0.85
N THR A 30 -0.38 6.97 -0.92
CA THR A 30 0.95 7.18 -0.33
C THR A 30 1.71 8.31 -1.01
N LEU A 31 1.63 8.44 -2.34
CA LEU A 31 2.23 9.55 -3.08
C LEU A 31 1.65 10.90 -2.63
N PHE A 32 0.32 11.02 -2.56
CA PHE A 32 -0.31 12.26 -2.11
C PHE A 32 -0.06 12.55 -0.63
N SER A 33 -0.04 11.53 0.23
CA SER A 33 0.35 11.69 1.63
C SER A 33 1.77 12.25 1.78
N ILE A 34 2.72 11.77 0.99
CA ILE A 34 4.08 12.31 0.95
C ILE A 34 4.08 13.76 0.44
N LEU A 35 3.33 14.06 -0.63
CA LEU A 35 3.24 15.42 -1.16
C LEU A 35 2.66 16.40 -0.12
N PHE A 36 1.57 16.04 0.54
CA PHE A 36 0.97 16.87 1.60
C PHE A 36 1.88 16.99 2.82
N LEU A 37 2.64 15.95 3.16
CA LEU A 37 3.66 16.03 4.20
C LEU A 37 4.73 17.07 3.84
N LEU A 38 5.22 17.09 2.59
CA LEU A 38 6.15 18.12 2.12
C LEU A 38 5.51 19.52 2.15
N CYS A 39 4.28 19.67 1.67
CA CYS A 39 3.53 20.93 1.78
C CYS A 39 3.39 21.39 3.23
N SER A 40 3.31 20.47 4.19
CA SER A 40 3.20 20.83 5.60
C SER A 40 4.45 21.49 6.17
N VAL A 41 5.61 21.11 5.63
CA VAL A 41 6.92 21.66 6.01
C VAL A 41 7.18 22.98 5.29
N PHE A 42 6.86 23.06 3.99
CA PHE A 42 7.23 24.21 3.15
C PHE A 42 6.16 25.29 3.00
N ILE A 43 4.88 24.97 3.25
CA ILE A 43 3.75 25.87 2.99
C ILE A 43 2.98 26.14 4.28
N SER A 44 2.43 25.11 4.93
CA SER A 44 1.63 25.30 6.15
C SER A 44 1.42 24.01 6.92
N TRP A 45 1.69 24.02 8.23
CA TRP A 45 1.51 22.86 9.11
C TRP A 45 0.09 22.25 9.06
N TRP A 46 -0.92 23.02 8.65
CA TRP A 46 -2.30 22.52 8.45
C TRP A 46 -2.40 21.36 7.46
N PHE A 47 -1.48 21.23 6.50
CA PHE A 47 -1.47 20.08 5.58
C PHE A 47 -1.19 18.75 6.29
N LEU A 48 -0.60 18.76 7.50
CA LEU A 48 -0.43 17.54 8.31
C LEU A 48 -1.75 16.82 8.59
N PHE A 49 -2.83 17.59 8.77
CA PHE A 49 -4.14 16.98 9.00
C PHE A 49 -4.63 16.21 7.79
N ILE A 50 -4.27 16.60 6.57
CA ILE A 50 -4.74 15.96 5.32
C ILE A 50 -4.04 14.62 5.07
N VAL A 51 -2.78 14.49 5.48
CA VAL A 51 -1.94 13.30 5.28
C VAL A 51 -2.65 11.98 5.64
N PRO A 52 -3.18 11.77 6.87
CA PRO A 52 -3.84 10.52 7.21
C PRO A 52 -5.15 10.31 6.44
N PHE A 53 -5.91 11.35 6.13
CA PHE A 53 -7.19 11.18 5.40
C PHE A 53 -6.97 10.68 3.99
N VAL A 54 -5.97 11.22 3.28
CA VAL A 54 -5.71 10.79 1.89
C VAL A 54 -5.09 9.40 1.88
N GLY A 55 -4.10 9.14 2.74
CA GLY A 55 -3.47 7.82 2.83
C GLY A 55 -4.47 6.72 3.19
N TYR A 56 -5.15 6.85 4.33
CA TYR A 56 -6.11 5.83 4.78
C TYR A 56 -7.36 5.80 3.92
N GLY A 57 -7.85 6.95 3.45
CA GLY A 57 -9.03 7.02 2.59
C GLY A 57 -8.86 6.23 1.30
N CYS A 58 -7.74 6.44 0.58
CA CYS A 58 -7.43 5.67 -0.62
C CYS A 58 -7.22 4.18 -0.34
N ALA A 59 -6.47 3.85 0.73
CA ALA A 59 -6.20 2.46 1.10
C ALA A 59 -7.49 1.70 1.45
N TRP A 60 -8.31 2.25 2.34
CA TRP A 60 -9.56 1.63 2.79
C TRP A 60 -10.59 1.53 1.67
N TYR A 61 -10.71 2.57 0.84
CA TYR A 61 -11.57 2.49 -0.35
C TYR A 61 -11.19 1.30 -1.22
N SER A 62 -9.89 1.12 -1.47
CA SER A 62 -9.42 0.00 -2.29
C SER A 62 -9.68 -1.36 -1.64
N HIS A 63 -9.47 -1.50 -0.34
CA HIS A 63 -9.73 -2.75 0.38
C HIS A 63 -11.22 -3.11 0.35
N PHE A 64 -12.11 -2.17 0.65
CA PHE A 64 -13.54 -2.46 0.76
C PHE A 64 -14.24 -2.61 -0.60
N PHE A 65 -13.91 -1.77 -1.58
CA PHE A 65 -14.65 -1.69 -2.85
C PHE A 65 -13.93 -2.35 -4.03
N VAL A 66 -12.60 -2.45 -4.01
CA VAL A 66 -11.82 -3.00 -5.13
C VAL A 66 -11.37 -4.42 -4.82
N GLU A 67 -10.71 -4.64 -3.68
CA GLU A 67 -10.21 -5.94 -3.27
C GLU A 67 -11.35 -6.81 -2.72
N GLY A 68 -12.21 -6.24 -1.87
CA GLY A 68 -13.30 -6.93 -1.19
C GLY A 68 -12.84 -7.62 0.11
N ASN A 69 -11.87 -7.04 0.81
CA ASN A 69 -11.32 -7.56 2.06
C ASN A 69 -11.22 -6.48 3.14
N VAL A 70 -10.80 -6.90 4.34
CA VAL A 70 -10.58 -6.01 5.48
C VAL A 70 -9.08 -5.63 5.51
N PRO A 71 -8.74 -4.34 5.67
CA PRO A 71 -7.34 -3.89 5.76
C PRO A 71 -6.53 -4.67 6.81
N ALA A 72 -5.36 -5.17 6.41
CA ALA A 72 -4.43 -5.86 7.32
C ALA A 72 -3.97 -4.96 8.48
N THR A 73 -4.03 -3.64 8.29
CA THR A 73 -3.64 -2.62 9.27
C THR A 73 -4.41 -2.75 10.59
N PHE A 74 -5.64 -3.29 10.59
CA PHE A 74 -6.39 -3.50 11.83
C PHE A 74 -5.81 -4.60 12.72
N GLY A 75 -5.10 -5.58 12.15
CA GLY A 75 -4.45 -6.65 12.91
C GLY A 75 -2.97 -6.37 13.18
N HIS A 76 -2.26 -5.74 12.24
CA HIS A 76 -0.80 -5.57 12.30
C HIS A 76 -0.37 -4.20 11.78
N PRO A 77 -0.73 -3.09 12.47
CA PRO A 77 -0.61 -1.73 11.94
C PRO A 77 0.82 -1.36 11.53
N PHE A 78 1.82 -1.64 12.38
CA PHE A 78 3.22 -1.34 12.09
C PHE A 78 3.77 -2.13 10.89
N TRP A 79 3.40 -3.41 10.79
CA TRP A 79 3.87 -4.26 9.70
C TRP A 79 3.18 -3.88 8.39
N SER A 80 1.88 -3.56 8.43
CA SER A 80 1.15 -3.02 7.28
C SER A 80 1.78 -1.73 6.77
N PHE A 81 2.13 -0.81 7.67
CA PHE A 81 2.82 0.43 7.31
C PHE A 81 4.15 0.17 6.60
N LEU A 82 5.01 -0.67 7.18
CA LEU A 82 6.30 -1.02 6.56
C LEU A 82 6.13 -1.70 5.20
N CYS A 83 5.16 -2.61 5.07
CA CYS A 83 4.86 -3.25 3.81
C CYS A 83 4.28 -2.30 2.76
N ASP A 84 3.52 -1.28 3.18
CA ASP A 84 3.00 -0.25 2.28
C ASP A 84 4.14 0.53 1.62
N PHE A 85 5.12 0.97 2.40
CA PHE A 85 6.33 1.62 1.86
C PHE A 85 7.17 0.67 1.02
N LYS A 86 7.29 -0.62 1.40
CA LYS A 86 7.97 -1.64 0.58
C LYS A 86 7.28 -1.81 -0.78
N MET A 87 5.95 -1.89 -0.80
CA MET A 87 5.16 -1.98 -2.03
C MET A 87 5.30 -0.71 -2.87
N PHE A 88 5.20 0.47 -2.25
CA PHE A 88 5.40 1.75 -2.92
C PHE A 88 6.76 1.84 -3.60
N GLY A 89 7.85 1.43 -2.91
CA GLY A 89 9.20 1.38 -3.47
C GLY A 89 9.33 0.41 -4.65
N PHE A 90 8.73 -0.78 -4.57
CA PHE A 90 8.72 -1.72 -5.69
C PHE A 90 7.93 -1.21 -6.91
N MET A 91 6.86 -0.47 -6.68
CA MET A 91 6.09 0.16 -7.76
C MET A 91 6.86 1.31 -8.39
N LEU A 92 7.53 2.16 -7.60
CA LEU A 92 8.39 3.24 -8.11
C LEU A 92 9.55 2.72 -8.95
N THR A 93 10.15 1.61 -8.54
CA THR A 93 11.33 1.02 -9.22
C THR A 93 10.96 0.07 -10.36
N GLY A 94 9.67 -0.15 -10.64
CA GLY A 94 9.20 -1.09 -11.67
C GLY A 94 9.46 -2.56 -11.34
N GLN A 95 9.80 -2.90 -10.10
CA GLN A 95 10.16 -4.26 -9.66
C GLN A 95 8.95 -5.08 -9.17
N MET A 96 7.78 -4.46 -9.06
CA MET A 96 6.56 -5.08 -8.52
C MET A 96 6.19 -6.40 -9.23
N ASP A 97 6.30 -6.46 -10.56
CA ASP A 97 5.95 -7.67 -11.32
C ASP A 97 6.91 -8.82 -11.07
N ARG A 98 8.21 -8.53 -10.89
CA ARG A 98 9.21 -9.52 -10.50
C ARG A 98 8.90 -10.07 -9.12
N GLU A 99 8.47 -9.20 -8.20
CA GLU A 99 8.16 -9.57 -6.84
C GLU A 99 6.88 -10.43 -6.75
N ILE A 100 5.84 -10.09 -7.51
CA ILE A 100 4.63 -10.89 -7.64
C ILE A 100 4.97 -12.31 -8.15
N LYS A 101 5.82 -12.40 -9.18
CA LYS A 101 6.33 -13.68 -9.70
C LYS A 101 7.12 -14.46 -8.63
N ARG A 102 7.99 -13.80 -7.87
CA ARG A 102 8.77 -14.42 -6.77
C ARG A 102 7.87 -15.07 -5.73
N LEU A 103 6.76 -14.42 -5.38
CA LEU A 103 5.78 -14.92 -4.41
C LEU A 103 4.85 -16.01 -4.98
N GLY A 104 5.08 -16.46 -6.23
CA GLY A 104 4.24 -17.47 -6.88
C GLY A 104 2.83 -16.97 -7.20
N LYS A 105 2.58 -15.67 -7.09
CA LYS A 105 1.30 -15.07 -7.46
C LYS A 105 1.36 -14.78 -8.95
N ARG A 106 0.38 -15.26 -9.71
CA ARG A 106 0.37 -15.02 -11.16
C ARG A 106 0.39 -13.51 -11.40
N PRO A 107 1.32 -12.97 -12.19
CA PRO A 107 1.22 -11.58 -12.62
C PRO A 107 -0.06 -11.49 -13.44
N VAL A 108 -1.06 -10.77 -12.94
CA VAL A 108 -2.18 -10.38 -13.78
C VAL A 108 -1.57 -9.37 -14.75
N LEU A 109 -1.13 -9.86 -15.90
CA LEU A 109 -0.87 -9.06 -17.09
C LEU A 109 -2.15 -8.29 -17.39
N GLN A 110 -2.29 -7.10 -16.81
CA GLN A 110 -3.16 -6.08 -17.36
C GLN A 110 -2.28 -5.22 -18.24
N LEU A 111 -2.25 -5.62 -19.52
CA LEU A 111 -2.23 -4.65 -20.60
C LEU A 111 -3.30 -3.60 -20.25
N PHE A 112 -2.98 -2.32 -20.47
CA PHE A 112 -3.70 -1.10 -20.08
C PHE A 112 -3.24 -0.48 -18.74
#